data_AF-A0A9P9DTM4-F1
#
_entry.id   AF-A0A9P9DTM4-F1
#
_cell.length_a   1.000
_cell.length_b   1.000
_cell.length_c   1.000
_cell.angle_alpha   90.00
_cell.angle_beta   90.00
_cell.angle_gamma   90.00
#
_symmetry.space_group_name_H-M   'P 1'
#
loop_
_entity.id
_entity.type
_entity.pdbx_description
1 polymer ?
#
loop_
_entity_poly.entity_id
_entity_poly.type
_entity_poly.pdbx_seq_one_letter_code
_entity_poly.pdbx_strand_id
1 'polypeptide(L)'
;MPSMTIANNIRMRFQLFNAAAAFMLLGIASAQCNCVHNGDAGRWEDSLDPASRLGDLCKKGGGCHQATKGRMCVSGDLGKCTCAVDSAKAWQSWNQDWWLWSAITCDGLSITIT
;
A
#
# COMPACT_ATOMS: atom_id res chain seq x y z
N MET A 1 36.81 42.63 62.12
CA MET A 1 36.55 43.62 61.04
C MET A 1 36.99 42.97 59.73
N PRO A 2 36.28 43.08 58.60
CA PRO A 2 34.90 43.51 58.34
C PRO A 2 34.11 42.51 57.45
N SER A 3 32.87 42.92 57.10
CA SER A 3 32.07 42.55 55.91
C SER A 3 31.54 41.10 55.81
N MET A 4 30.26 40.79 56.06
CA MET A 4 29.04 41.29 55.39
C MET A 4 29.18 41.07 53.85
N THR A 5 28.41 40.20 53.17
CA THR A 5 27.06 40.55 52.68
C THR A 5 26.60 39.54 51.60
N ILE A 6 25.36 39.05 51.78
CA ILE A 6 24.31 38.76 50.77
C ILE A 6 24.33 37.48 49.91
N ALA A 7 23.33 36.67 50.25
CA ALA A 7 22.50 35.77 49.45
C ALA A 7 22.30 36.13 47.96
N ASN A 8 22.16 35.11 47.11
CA ASN A 8 21.06 35.15 46.16
C ASN A 8 20.58 33.74 45.78
N ASN A 9 19.30 33.52 46.05
CA ASN A 9 18.49 32.41 45.58
C ASN A 9 18.26 32.57 44.07
N ILE A 10 18.57 31.54 43.27
CA ILE A 10 17.87 31.32 42.01
C ILE A 10 17.39 29.86 42.00
N ARG A 11 16.12 29.72 42.39
CA ARG A 11 15.28 28.57 42.05
C ARG A 11 15.21 28.49 40.52
N MET A 12 15.85 27.49 39.92
CA MET A 12 15.44 27.04 38.58
C MET A 12 14.63 25.77 38.70
N ARG A 13 13.36 25.96 38.36
CA ARG A 13 12.25 25.03 38.47
C ARG A 13 12.51 23.84 37.55
N PHE A 14 12.37 22.65 38.12
CA PHE A 14 12.18 21.41 37.39
C PHE A 14 10.84 21.49 36.66
N GLN A 15 10.83 22.04 35.44
CA GLN A 15 9.64 22.08 34.60
C GLN A 15 9.48 20.70 33.94
N LEU A 16 8.53 19.95 34.48
CA LEU A 16 7.91 18.79 33.85
C LEU A 16 7.39 19.20 32.46
N PHE A 17 8.07 18.75 31.40
CA PHE A 17 7.52 18.83 30.06
C PHE A 17 6.53 17.67 29.87
N ASN A 18 5.28 17.90 30.25
CA ASN A 18 4.14 17.16 29.73
C ASN A 18 3.95 17.54 28.26
N ALA A 19 4.46 16.72 27.34
CA ALA A 19 4.09 16.79 25.94
C ALA A 19 3.32 15.51 25.58
N ALA A 20 2.01 15.55 25.84
CA ALA A 20 1.09 14.56 25.27
C ALA A 20 1.00 14.80 23.76
N ALA A 21 1.82 14.09 22.99
CA ALA A 21 1.70 14.07 21.53
C ALA A 21 0.56 13.12 21.15
N ALA A 22 -0.67 13.66 21.09
CA ALA A 22 -1.79 12.99 20.47
C ALA A 22 -1.59 13.00 18.94
N PHE A 23 -0.89 12.00 18.41
CA PHE A 23 -0.89 11.70 16.98
C PHE A 23 -2.29 11.16 16.63
N MET A 24 -3.19 12.04 16.16
CA MET A 24 -4.42 11.61 15.51
C MET A 24 -4.03 10.85 14.24
N LEU A 25 -3.99 9.52 14.35
CA LEU A 25 -3.99 8.62 13.21
C LEU A 25 -5.32 8.83 12.48
N LEU A 26 -5.30 9.66 11.45
CA LEU A 26 -6.33 9.64 10.42
C LEU A 26 -6.20 8.29 9.72
N GLY A 27 -6.82 7.26 10.30
CA GLY A 27 -7.13 6.03 9.62
C GLY A 27 -8.07 6.38 8.48
N ILE A 28 -7.50 6.62 7.31
CA ILE A 28 -8.26 6.66 6.06
C ILE A 28 -8.93 5.29 6.01
N ALA A 29 -10.26 5.27 6.12
CA ALA A 29 -11.02 4.04 5.98
C ALA A 29 -10.65 3.45 4.61
N SER A 30 -9.81 2.40 4.61
CA SER A 30 -9.69 1.56 3.44
C SER A 30 -11.09 1.00 3.24
N ALA A 31 -11.73 1.35 2.13
CA ALA A 31 -12.81 0.52 1.63
C ALA A 31 -12.22 -0.89 1.60
N GLN A 32 -12.71 -1.79 2.46
CA GLN A 32 -12.25 -3.17 2.47
C GLN A 32 -12.64 -3.75 1.12
N CYS A 33 -11.68 -3.74 0.21
CA CYS A 33 -11.80 -4.35 -1.09
C CYS A 33 -11.96 -5.84 -0.85
N ASN A 34 -13.13 -6.39 -1.17
CA ASN A 34 -13.38 -7.80 -1.04
C ASN A 34 -12.80 -8.52 -2.27
N CYS A 35 -11.46 -8.53 -2.29
CA CYS A 35 -10.68 -9.24 -3.28
C CYS A 35 -10.31 -10.62 -2.74
N VAL A 36 -10.51 -11.64 -3.56
CA VAL A 36 -10.07 -13.01 -3.30
C VAL A 36 -9.17 -13.46 -4.44
N HIS A 37 -8.33 -14.46 -4.17
CA HIS A 37 -7.44 -15.04 -5.15
C HIS A 37 -7.46 -16.57 -5.09
N ASN A 38 -7.01 -17.23 -6.15
CA ASN A 38 -7.03 -18.69 -6.24
C ASN A 38 -5.90 -19.40 -5.47
N GLY A 39 -4.88 -18.67 -5.02
CA GLY A 39 -3.75 -19.28 -4.29
C GLY A 39 -2.68 -19.92 -5.20
N ASP A 40 -2.83 -19.79 -6.51
CA ASP A 40 -1.83 -20.22 -7.49
C ASP A 40 -1.08 -19.01 -8.03
N ALA A 41 0.25 -18.99 -7.89
CA ALA A 41 1.06 -17.86 -8.34
C ALA A 41 1.34 -17.93 -9.86
N GLY A 42 1.02 -16.86 -10.57
CA GLY A 42 1.42 -16.61 -11.96
C GLY A 42 2.74 -15.85 -12.02
N ARG A 43 3.62 -16.27 -12.93
CA ARG A 43 4.86 -15.54 -13.24
C ARG A 43 4.56 -14.36 -14.15
N TRP A 44 5.29 -13.28 -13.94
CA TRP A 44 5.17 -12.06 -14.70
C TRP A 44 6.55 -11.47 -15.00
N GLU A 45 6.78 -11.08 -16.25
CA GLU A 45 7.97 -10.35 -16.66
C GLU A 45 7.61 -9.35 -17.75
N ASP A 46 7.62 -8.06 -17.43
CA ASP A 46 7.30 -6.94 -18.30
C ASP A 46 8.09 -5.71 -17.85
N SER A 47 8.02 -4.64 -18.65
CA SER A 47 8.43 -3.27 -18.32
C SER A 47 7.74 -2.69 -17.08
N LEU A 48 6.58 -3.22 -16.69
CA LEU A 48 5.83 -2.84 -15.49
C LEU A 48 5.68 -4.03 -14.55
N ASP A 49 5.71 -3.78 -13.24
CA ASP A 49 5.29 -4.77 -12.25
C ASP A 49 3.79 -5.12 -12.44
N PRO A 50 3.33 -6.29 -11.96
CA PRO A 50 1.97 -6.76 -12.18
C PRO A 50 0.90 -5.74 -11.79
N ALA A 51 1.02 -5.10 -10.62
CA ALA A 51 0.02 -4.15 -10.16
C ALA A 51 0.01 -2.86 -10.99
N SER A 52 1.18 -2.38 -11.42
CA SER A 52 1.27 -1.26 -12.35
C SER A 52 0.66 -1.59 -13.71
N ARG A 53 0.87 -2.80 -14.24
CA ARG A 53 0.23 -3.25 -15.49
C ARG A 53 -1.29 -3.34 -15.33
N LEU A 54 -1.77 -3.89 -14.23
CA LEU A 54 -3.19 -3.94 -13.91
C LEU A 54 -3.81 -2.53 -13.91
N GLY A 55 -3.13 -1.56 -13.28
CA GLY A 55 -3.55 -0.17 -13.28
C GLY A 55 -3.60 0.46 -14.69
N ASP A 56 -2.64 0.14 -15.56
CA ASP A 56 -2.62 0.57 -16.96
C ASP A 56 -3.80 -0.03 -17.77
N LEU A 57 -4.06 -1.33 -17.62
CA LEU A 57 -5.21 -1.99 -18.26
C LEU A 57 -6.53 -1.41 -17.77
N CYS A 58 -6.68 -1.19 -16.46
CA CYS A 58 -7.84 -0.54 -15.89
C CYS A 58 -8.11 0.84 -16.50
N LYS A 59 -7.08 1.69 -16.65
CA LYS A 59 -7.21 3.01 -17.30
C LYS A 59 -7.62 2.93 -18.78
N LYS A 60 -7.30 1.82 -19.44
CA LYS A 60 -7.63 1.55 -20.85
C LYS A 60 -9.03 0.96 -21.06
N GLY A 61 -9.78 0.69 -19.99
CA GLY A 61 -11.08 0.03 -20.09
C GLY A 61 -11.01 -1.50 -20.01
N GLY A 62 -9.95 -2.05 -19.43
CA GLY A 62 -9.72 -3.50 -19.31
C GLY A 62 -8.98 -4.09 -20.52
N GLY A 63 -9.22 -5.36 -20.79
CA GLY A 63 -8.59 -6.11 -21.89
C GLY A 63 -7.37 -6.92 -21.44
N CYS A 64 -6.57 -7.36 -22.41
CA CYS A 64 -5.43 -8.23 -22.18
C CYS A 64 -4.10 -7.58 -22.59
N HIS A 65 -3.03 -7.89 -21.86
CA HIS A 65 -1.66 -7.56 -22.20
C HIS A 65 -0.79 -8.82 -22.19
N GLN A 66 -0.04 -9.01 -23.28
CA GLN A 66 0.97 -10.05 -23.39
C GLN A 66 2.33 -9.47 -22.99
N ALA A 67 2.92 -10.02 -21.94
CA ALA A 67 4.25 -9.66 -21.46
C ALA A 67 5.32 -10.63 -22.00
N THR A 68 6.59 -10.40 -21.65
CA THR A 68 7.68 -11.35 -21.94
C THR A 68 7.42 -12.69 -21.28
N LYS A 69 6.94 -12.67 -20.03
CA LYS A 69 6.36 -13.85 -19.35
C LYS A 69 5.00 -13.49 -18.77
N GLY A 70 4.04 -14.38 -19.01
CA GLY A 70 2.68 -14.23 -18.53
C GLY A 70 1.80 -13.40 -19.47
N ARG A 71 0.50 -13.63 -19.40
CA ARG A 71 -0.53 -12.80 -20.07
C ARG A 71 -1.56 -12.36 -19.05
N MET A 72 -1.69 -11.05 -18.85
CA MET A 72 -2.65 -10.48 -17.92
C MET A 72 -3.92 -10.06 -18.65
N CYS A 73 -5.08 -10.51 -18.19
CA CYS A 73 -6.39 -10.08 -18.70
C CYS A 73 -7.25 -9.53 -17.57
N VAL A 74 -7.92 -8.40 -17.83
CA VAL A 74 -8.78 -7.68 -16.90
C VAL A 74 -10.15 -7.50 -17.52
N SER A 75 -11.19 -7.93 -16.82
CA SER A 75 -12.59 -7.87 -17.30
C SER A 75 -13.58 -7.76 -16.14
N GLY A 76 -14.81 -7.32 -16.41
CA GLY A 76 -15.85 -7.17 -15.39
C GLY A 76 -16.03 -5.72 -14.93
N ASP A 77 -16.36 -5.53 -13.65
CA ASP A 77 -16.63 -4.19 -13.09
C ASP A 77 -15.36 -3.37 -12.87
N LEU A 78 -15.01 -2.53 -13.85
CA LEU A 78 -13.86 -1.63 -13.78
C LEU A 78 -13.99 -0.55 -12.69
N GLY A 79 -15.18 -0.34 -12.11
CA GLY A 79 -15.35 0.48 -10.92
C GLY A 79 -14.57 -0.04 -9.70
N LYS A 80 -14.12 -1.29 -9.73
CA LYS A 80 -13.30 -1.93 -8.68
C LYS A 80 -11.80 -1.86 -8.94
N CYS A 81 -11.36 -1.18 -10.00
CA CYS A 81 -9.95 -1.15 -10.39
C CYS A 81 -9.00 -0.63 -9.31
N THR A 82 -9.36 0.44 -8.58
CA THR A 82 -8.53 0.95 -7.48
C THR A 82 -8.29 -0.13 -6.43
N CYS A 83 -9.35 -0.84 -6.04
CA CYS A 83 -9.31 -1.92 -5.08
C CYS A 83 -8.43 -3.10 -5.52
N ALA A 84 -8.59 -3.48 -6.79
CA ALA A 84 -7.83 -4.57 -7.40
C ALA A 84 -6.34 -4.23 -7.49
N VAL A 85 -6.00 -3.00 -7.86
CA VAL A 85 -4.62 -2.52 -7.92
C VAL A 85 -3.98 -2.51 -6.53
N ASP A 86 -4.68 -2.04 -5.50
CA ASP A 86 -4.14 -2.02 -4.14
C ASP A 86 -3.93 -3.44 -3.59
N SER A 87 -4.86 -4.36 -3.88
CA SER A 87 -4.70 -5.78 -3.52
C SER A 87 -3.54 -6.42 -4.28
N ALA A 88 -3.40 -6.15 -5.59
CA ALA A 88 -2.29 -6.64 -6.39
C ALA A 88 -0.93 -6.11 -5.88
N LYS A 89 -0.85 -4.84 -5.46
CA LYS A 89 0.36 -4.28 -4.85
C LYS A 89 0.72 -4.99 -3.55
N ALA A 90 -0.27 -5.34 -2.72
CA ALA A 90 -0.04 -6.01 -1.46
C ALA A 90 0.37 -7.49 -1.63
N TRP A 91 -0.07 -8.13 -2.72
CA TRP A 91 0.15 -9.57 -2.96
C TRP A 91 1.26 -9.88 -3.95
N GLN A 92 1.69 -8.91 -4.76
CA GLN A 92 2.80 -9.14 -5.65
C GLN A 92 4.12 -9.29 -4.87
N SER A 93 5.00 -10.13 -5.39
CA SER A 93 6.33 -10.34 -4.81
C SER A 93 7.38 -10.50 -5.90
N TRP A 94 8.62 -10.15 -5.56
CA TRP A 94 9.76 -10.29 -6.45
C TRP A 94 10.68 -11.42 -5.95
N ASN A 95 10.92 -12.41 -6.81
CA ASN A 95 11.95 -13.43 -6.60
C ASN A 95 12.43 -13.94 -7.97
N GLN A 96 13.45 -13.25 -8.52
CA GLN A 96 13.99 -13.42 -9.89
C GLN A 96 13.01 -13.02 -11.02
N ASP A 97 11.73 -13.33 -10.86
CA ASP A 97 10.61 -12.84 -11.65
C ASP A 97 9.61 -12.11 -10.73
N TRP A 98 8.67 -11.37 -11.32
CA TRP A 98 7.48 -10.92 -10.58
C TRP A 98 6.49 -12.07 -10.44
N TRP A 99 5.85 -12.12 -9.28
CA TRP A 99 4.81 -13.07 -8.98
C TRP A 99 3.57 -12.34 -8.49
N LEU A 100 2.42 -12.74 -9.00
CA LEU A 100 1.11 -12.33 -8.50
C LEU A 100 0.17 -13.54 -8.62
N TRP A 101 -0.91 -13.58 -7.88
CA TRP A 101 -1.91 -14.62 -8.05
C TRP A 101 -2.45 -14.67 -9.49
N SER A 102 -2.54 -15.87 -10.04
CA SER A 102 -2.96 -16.14 -11.41
C SER A 102 -4.45 -15.89 -11.64
N ALA A 103 -5.26 -15.86 -10.59
CA ALA A 103 -6.61 -15.34 -10.65
C ALA A 103 -6.93 -14.50 -9.41
N ILE A 104 -7.45 -13.29 -9.63
CA ILE A 104 -7.96 -12.39 -8.59
C ILE A 104 -9.37 -11.95 -8.98
N THR A 105 -10.29 -11.95 -8.02
CA THR A 105 -11.65 -11.44 -8.20
C THR A 105 -11.96 -10.42 -7.12
N CYS A 106 -12.45 -9.24 -7.52
CA CYS A 106 -12.80 -8.15 -6.62
C CYS A 106 -14.21 -7.64 -6.95
N ASP A 107 -15.23 -8.06 -6.18
CA ASP A 107 -16.63 -7.60 -6.29
C ASP A 107 -17.17 -7.44 -7.73
N GLY A 108 -16.83 -8.38 -8.62
CA GLY A 108 -17.26 -8.38 -10.02
C GLY A 108 -16.19 -8.00 -11.05
N LEU A 109 -15.01 -7.53 -10.62
CA LEU A 109 -13.81 -7.46 -11.47
C LEU A 109 -13.06 -8.79 -11.41
N SER A 110 -12.58 -9.26 -12.56
CA SER A 110 -11.77 -10.46 -12.70
C SER A 110 -10.44 -10.12 -13.36
N ILE A 111 -9.36 -10.63 -12.78
CA ILE A 111 -7.99 -10.50 -13.27
C ILE A 111 -7.43 -11.91 -13.41
N THR A 112 -6.81 -12.21 -14.55
CA THR A 112 -6.15 -13.49 -14.79
C THR A 112 -4.74 -13.28 -15.30
N ILE A 113 -3.81 -14.13 -14.87
CA ILE A 113 -2.45 -14.25 -15.38
C ILE A 113 -2.23 -15.71 -15.77
N THR A 114 -1.91 -15.94 -17.04
CA THR A 114 -1.59 -17.28 -17.59
C THR A 114 -0.14 -17.36 -18.04
#